data_AF-A0A7J6KMJ6-F1
#
_entry.id   AF-A0A7J6KMJ6-F1
#
_cell.length_a   1.000
_cell.length_b   1.000
_cell.length_c   1.000
_cell.angle_alpha   90.00
_cell.angle_beta   90.00
_cell.angle_gamma   90.00
#
_symmetry.space_group_name_H-M   'P 1'
#
loop_
_entity.id
_entity.type
_entity.pdbx_description
1 polymer ?
#
loop_
_entity_poly.entity_id
_entity_poly.type
_entity_poly.pdbx_seq_one_letter_code
_entity_poly.pdbx_strand_id
1 'polypeptide(L)'
;ALAEKNAKVFNVDAFKVAEECGMGRMINVVMQSAFFKLANVMDFKECIQLYKNTIRKSYGHRGEAVVQKNYNMIDKALDAITQIDVPAEWKNLSDGMLHYEQTYHNAIGALANEKSAINRSDFTKNVQAPIALLHGDEIPVSAFANDQIVGGKVPLGTAKTEKRGVALSVPVVDMDKCTQCNTCAMSCPHAVIRPFLLSQAEVDSKPATFETRKAKGGAEVAGLHYRIQVSPLDCTGCEVCVNACPDDALTMKHLADVSKAESPNWEYAMGLPDRSS
;
A
#
# COMPACT_ATOMS: atom_id res chain seq x y z
N ALA A 1 -12.62 0.57 23.64
CA ALA A 1 -13.77 0.31 22.74
C ALA A 1 -14.23 -1.16 22.68
N LEU A 2 -13.43 -2.11 22.15
CA LEU A 2 -13.90 -3.50 21.91
C LEU A 2 -14.37 -4.21 23.20
N ALA A 3 -13.55 -4.17 24.26
CA ALA A 3 -13.90 -4.77 25.54
C ALA A 3 -15.01 -4.02 26.29
N GLU A 4 -15.08 -2.70 26.19
CA GLU A 4 -16.16 -1.89 26.78
C GLU A 4 -17.51 -2.23 26.16
N LYS A 5 -17.54 -2.44 24.84
CA LYS A 5 -18.74 -2.79 24.08
C LYS A 5 -19.06 -4.28 24.10
N ASN A 6 -18.25 -5.10 24.79
CA ASN A 6 -18.33 -6.56 24.77
C ASN A 6 -18.46 -7.13 23.33
N ALA A 7 -17.65 -6.60 22.42
CA ALA A 7 -17.72 -6.95 21.01
C ALA A 7 -17.33 -8.42 20.77
N LYS A 8 -18.06 -9.11 19.88
CA LYS A 8 -17.64 -10.40 19.33
C LYS A 8 -16.69 -10.14 18.17
N VAL A 9 -15.43 -10.53 18.33
CA VAL A 9 -14.39 -10.29 17.32
C VAL A 9 -14.09 -11.58 16.58
N PHE A 10 -14.03 -11.49 15.26
CA PHE A 10 -13.68 -12.61 14.39
C PHE A 10 -12.56 -12.18 13.45
N ASN A 11 -11.68 -13.12 13.10
CA ASN A 11 -10.57 -12.92 12.19
C ASN A 11 -10.55 -13.99 11.11
N VAL A 12 -10.22 -13.58 9.89
CA VAL A 12 -10.01 -14.46 8.74
C VAL A 12 -8.93 -13.87 7.85
N ASP A 13 -7.92 -14.66 7.53
CA ASP A 13 -6.93 -14.29 6.53
C ASP A 13 -7.49 -14.56 5.13
N ALA A 14 -8.26 -13.59 4.63
CA ALA A 14 -8.96 -13.75 3.36
C ALA A 14 -8.02 -13.78 2.16
N PHE A 15 -6.84 -13.15 2.24
CA PHE A 15 -5.85 -13.18 1.17
C PHE A 15 -5.23 -14.56 1.04
N LYS A 16 -4.83 -15.18 2.16
CA LYS A 16 -4.33 -16.55 2.17
C LYS A 16 -5.34 -17.53 1.58
N VAL A 17 -6.61 -17.43 1.98
CA VAL A 17 -7.67 -18.29 1.43
C VAL A 17 -7.84 -18.09 -0.08
N ALA A 18 -7.84 -16.85 -0.56
CA ALA A 18 -7.95 -16.53 -1.97
C ALA A 18 -6.75 -17.04 -2.79
N GLU A 19 -5.54 -16.92 -2.26
CA GLU A 19 -4.31 -17.43 -2.87
C GLU A 19 -4.32 -18.95 -2.99
N GLU A 20 -4.63 -19.67 -1.90
CA GLU A 20 -4.74 -21.14 -1.90
C GLU A 20 -5.82 -21.67 -2.86
N CYS A 21 -6.83 -20.85 -3.18
CA CYS A 21 -7.88 -21.18 -4.15
C CYS A 21 -7.52 -20.76 -5.59
N GLY A 22 -6.34 -20.18 -5.82
CA GLY A 22 -5.90 -19.68 -7.12
C GLY A 22 -6.76 -18.52 -7.62
N MET A 23 -7.18 -17.64 -6.71
CA MET A 23 -8.02 -16.45 -6.92
C MET A 23 -7.27 -15.14 -6.63
N GLY A 24 -5.98 -15.24 -6.28
CA GLY A 24 -5.09 -14.10 -6.06
C GLY A 24 -5.61 -13.19 -4.95
N ARG A 25 -5.77 -11.90 -5.25
CA ARG A 25 -6.22 -10.88 -4.29
C ARG A 25 -7.75 -10.75 -4.11
N MET A 26 -8.55 -11.61 -4.74
CA MET A 26 -10.01 -11.50 -4.72
C MET A 26 -10.59 -12.09 -3.42
N ILE A 27 -10.79 -11.23 -2.41
CA ILE A 27 -11.27 -11.65 -1.09
C ILE A 27 -12.79 -11.55 -0.90
N ASN A 28 -13.52 -11.01 -1.87
CA ASN A 28 -14.95 -10.71 -1.78
C ASN A 28 -15.79 -11.93 -1.38
N VAL A 29 -15.47 -13.12 -1.90
CA VAL A 29 -16.19 -14.36 -1.57
C VAL A 29 -15.97 -14.79 -0.13
N VAL A 30 -14.75 -14.65 0.38
CA VAL A 30 -14.41 -14.96 1.78
C VAL A 30 -15.18 -14.02 2.71
N MET A 31 -15.11 -12.72 2.45
CA MET A 31 -15.76 -11.70 3.28
C MET A 31 -17.30 -11.83 3.26
N GLN A 32 -17.89 -12.14 2.11
CA GLN A 32 -19.34 -12.39 2.00
C GLN A 32 -19.76 -13.66 2.76
N SER A 33 -18.94 -14.71 2.70
CA SER A 33 -19.20 -15.95 3.44
C SER A 33 -19.12 -15.71 4.96
N ALA A 34 -18.14 -14.92 5.40
CA ALA A 34 -18.04 -14.48 6.79
C ALA A 34 -19.26 -13.65 7.23
N PHE A 35 -19.73 -12.72 6.40
CA PHE A 35 -20.95 -11.96 6.67
C PHE A 35 -22.15 -12.89 6.88
N PHE A 36 -22.43 -13.81 5.95
CA PHE A 36 -23.58 -14.71 6.09
C PHE A 36 -23.47 -15.62 7.32
N LYS A 37 -22.25 -16.05 7.67
CA LYS A 37 -22.02 -16.88 8.85
C LYS A 37 -22.26 -16.12 10.16
N LEU A 38 -21.84 -14.86 10.23
CA LEU A 38 -21.76 -14.10 11.48
C LEU A 38 -22.95 -13.17 11.71
N ALA A 39 -23.57 -12.65 10.65
CA ALA A 39 -24.67 -11.70 10.75
C ALA A 39 -26.00 -12.34 11.18
N ASN A 40 -26.13 -13.67 11.05
CA ASN A 40 -27.32 -14.45 11.44
C ASN A 40 -28.65 -13.85 10.93
N VAL A 41 -28.65 -13.40 9.67
CA VAL A 41 -29.83 -12.76 9.04
C VAL A 41 -30.92 -13.78 8.65
N MET A 42 -30.55 -15.03 8.38
CA MET A 42 -31.43 -16.16 8.08
C MET A 42 -30.68 -17.49 8.30
N ASP A 43 -31.31 -18.63 8.03
CA ASP A 43 -30.63 -19.93 8.12
C ASP A 43 -29.37 -19.96 7.25
N PHE A 44 -28.26 -20.39 7.87
CA PHE A 44 -26.95 -20.34 7.23
C PHE A 44 -26.84 -21.26 6.01
N LYS A 45 -27.47 -22.45 6.03
CA LYS A 45 -27.44 -23.37 4.89
C LYS A 45 -28.19 -22.77 3.71
N GLU A 46 -29.31 -22.11 3.98
CA GLU A 46 -30.07 -21.39 2.96
C GLU A 46 -29.29 -20.20 2.39
N CYS A 47 -28.64 -19.38 3.24
CA CYS A 47 -27.73 -18.30 2.78
C CYS A 47 -26.68 -18.81 1.80
N ILE A 48 -25.96 -19.87 2.15
CA ILE A 48 -24.88 -20.40 1.32
C ILE A 48 -25.42 -20.95 0.00
N GLN A 49 -26.58 -21.61 0.02
CA GLN A 49 -27.18 -22.11 -1.21
C GLN A 49 -27.58 -20.97 -2.16
N LEU A 50 -28.23 -19.91 -1.64
CA LEU A 50 -28.57 -18.72 -2.41
C LEU A 50 -27.32 -18.01 -2.94
N TYR A 51 -26.24 -17.97 -2.15
CA TYR A 51 -24.99 -17.36 -2.56
C TYR A 51 -24.30 -18.16 -3.67
N LYS A 52 -24.22 -19.50 -3.55
CA LYS A 52 -23.70 -20.39 -4.60
C LYS A 52 -24.51 -20.23 -5.90
N ASN A 53 -25.83 -20.16 -5.82
CA ASN A 53 -26.71 -19.89 -6.98
C ASN A 53 -26.38 -18.54 -7.65
N THR A 54 -26.17 -17.50 -6.85
CA THR A 54 -25.78 -16.16 -7.34
C THR A 54 -24.42 -16.19 -8.03
N ILE A 55 -23.43 -16.88 -7.47
CA ILE A 55 -22.11 -17.06 -8.09
C ILE A 55 -22.22 -17.74 -9.45
N ARG A 56 -22.99 -18.83 -9.55
CA ARG A 56 -23.19 -19.51 -10.84
C ARG A 56 -23.89 -18.62 -11.86
N LYS A 57 -24.90 -17.84 -11.45
CA LYS A 57 -25.58 -16.89 -12.33
C LYS A 57 -24.63 -15.79 -12.82
N SER A 58 -23.80 -15.25 -11.94
CA SER A 58 -22.89 -14.14 -12.25
C SER A 58 -21.66 -14.58 -13.05
N TYR A 59 -21.09 -15.75 -12.74
CA TYR A 59 -19.79 -16.18 -13.26
C TYR A 59 -19.84 -17.43 -14.14
N GLY A 60 -21.01 -18.04 -14.35
CA GLY A 60 -21.15 -19.23 -15.20
C GLY A 60 -20.63 -19.02 -16.62
N HIS A 61 -20.78 -17.80 -17.17
CA HIS A 61 -20.23 -17.43 -18.48
C HIS A 61 -18.69 -17.45 -18.55
N ARG A 62 -17.98 -17.43 -17.40
CA ARG A 62 -16.52 -17.52 -17.31
C ARG A 62 -16.00 -18.97 -17.21
N GLY A 63 -16.91 -19.94 -17.26
CA GLY A 63 -16.59 -21.37 -17.23
C GLY A 63 -16.70 -21.99 -15.85
N GLU A 64 -16.93 -23.31 -15.83
CA GLU A 64 -17.18 -24.08 -14.61
C GLU A 64 -15.99 -24.07 -13.64
N ALA A 65 -14.76 -24.01 -14.15
CA ALA A 65 -13.55 -23.92 -13.31
C ALA A 65 -13.56 -22.68 -12.42
N VAL A 66 -14.05 -21.53 -12.91
CA VAL A 66 -14.16 -20.29 -12.12
C VAL A 66 -15.25 -20.45 -11.05
N VAL A 67 -16.41 -21.01 -11.42
CA VAL A 67 -17.50 -21.27 -10.47
C VAL A 67 -17.04 -22.19 -9.33
N GLN A 68 -16.34 -23.27 -9.66
CA GLN A 68 -15.85 -24.22 -8.66
C GLN A 68 -14.78 -23.60 -7.74
N LYS A 69 -13.89 -22.75 -8.25
CA LYS A 69 -12.95 -21.99 -7.40
C LYS A 69 -13.68 -21.12 -6.37
N ASN A 70 -14.75 -20.43 -6.78
CA ASN A 70 -15.56 -19.62 -5.86
C ASN A 70 -16.26 -20.50 -4.82
N TYR A 71 -16.79 -21.67 -5.20
CA TYR A 71 -17.39 -22.59 -4.23
C TYR A 71 -16.38 -23.12 -3.22
N ASN A 72 -15.19 -23.51 -3.69
CA ASN A 72 -14.11 -23.95 -2.81
C ASN A 72 -13.68 -22.84 -1.84
N MET A 73 -13.65 -21.57 -2.31
CA MET A 73 -13.37 -20.42 -1.45
C MET A 73 -14.41 -20.24 -0.34
N ILE A 74 -15.71 -20.44 -0.63
CA ILE A 74 -16.76 -20.37 0.39
C ILE A 74 -16.47 -21.42 1.47
N ASP A 75 -16.24 -22.66 1.07
CA ASP A 75 -16.08 -23.76 2.00
C ASP A 75 -14.83 -23.54 2.88
N LYS A 76 -13.68 -23.16 2.28
CA LYS A 76 -12.45 -22.81 3.01
C LYS A 76 -12.59 -21.57 3.90
N ALA A 77 -13.38 -20.57 3.48
CA ALA A 77 -13.59 -19.36 4.27
C ALA A 77 -14.22 -19.69 5.63
N LEU A 78 -15.14 -20.65 5.68
CA LEU A 78 -15.84 -21.02 6.91
C LEU A 78 -14.92 -21.65 7.94
N ASP A 79 -13.97 -22.46 7.49
CA ASP A 79 -12.97 -23.09 8.35
C ASP A 79 -11.90 -22.09 8.81
N ALA A 80 -11.65 -21.03 8.02
CA ALA A 80 -10.65 -20.01 8.30
C ALA A 80 -11.13 -18.90 9.26
N ILE A 81 -12.44 -18.81 9.54
CA ILE A 81 -12.99 -17.84 10.49
C ILE A 81 -12.68 -18.30 11.91
N THR A 82 -11.94 -17.48 12.63
CA THR A 82 -11.56 -17.71 14.02
C THR A 82 -12.19 -16.64 14.90
N GLN A 83 -12.77 -17.02 16.04
CA GLN A 83 -13.20 -16.05 17.04
C GLN A 83 -11.99 -15.64 17.88
N ILE A 84 -11.84 -14.34 18.12
CA ILE A 84 -10.85 -13.79 19.03
C ILE A 84 -11.54 -13.47 20.35
N ASP A 85 -11.05 -14.08 21.43
CA ASP A 85 -11.49 -13.76 22.78
C ASP A 85 -10.92 -12.39 23.18
N VAL A 86 -11.81 -11.42 23.40
CA VAL A 86 -11.43 -10.06 23.78
C VAL A 86 -11.12 -10.01 25.27
N PRO A 87 -9.87 -9.73 25.69
CA PRO A 87 -9.52 -9.67 27.10
C PRO A 87 -10.24 -8.53 27.83
N ALA A 88 -10.76 -8.79 29.03
CA ALA A 88 -11.49 -7.79 29.82
C ALA A 88 -10.59 -6.60 30.22
N GLU A 89 -9.30 -6.86 30.43
CA GLU A 89 -8.27 -5.86 30.72
C GLU A 89 -8.08 -4.81 29.62
N TRP A 90 -8.53 -5.07 28.38
CA TRP A 90 -8.49 -4.08 27.31
C TRP A 90 -9.34 -2.83 27.58
N LYS A 91 -10.24 -2.88 28.59
CA LYS A 91 -10.95 -1.70 29.09
C LYS A 91 -10.02 -0.65 29.71
N ASN A 92 -8.86 -1.08 30.20
CA ASN A 92 -7.93 -0.25 30.97
C ASN A 92 -6.63 0.05 30.20
N LEU A 93 -6.57 -0.26 28.90
CA LEU A 93 -5.43 0.10 28.07
C LEU A 93 -5.37 1.63 27.97
N SER A 94 -4.19 2.20 28.24
CA SER A 94 -3.97 3.63 28.05
C SER A 94 -3.63 3.92 26.59
N ASP A 95 -3.91 5.16 26.16
CA ASP A 95 -3.54 5.62 24.81
C ASP A 95 -2.03 5.52 24.54
N GLY A 96 -1.20 5.57 25.58
CA GLY A 96 0.26 5.39 25.47
C GLY A 96 0.71 3.97 25.13
N MET A 97 -0.19 2.97 25.20
CA MET A 97 0.08 1.60 24.74
C MET A 97 -0.24 1.40 23.25
N LEU A 98 -0.91 2.37 22.61
CA LEU A 98 -1.07 2.39 21.15
C LEU A 98 0.27 2.83 20.54
N HIS A 99 0.76 2.09 19.54
CA HIS A 99 2.03 2.43 18.89
C HIS A 99 1.98 3.85 18.30
N TYR A 100 3.13 4.53 18.25
CA TYR A 100 3.27 5.92 17.81
C TYR A 100 2.53 6.25 16.50
N GLU A 101 2.46 5.34 15.54
CA GLU A 101 1.76 5.53 14.24
C GLU A 101 0.22 5.41 14.32
N GLN A 102 -0.33 4.93 15.44
CA GLN A 102 -1.74 4.53 15.54
C GLN A 102 -2.64 5.58 16.20
N THR A 103 -2.09 6.71 16.67
CA THR A 103 -2.95 7.81 17.14
C THR A 103 -3.33 8.71 15.97
N TYR A 104 -4.60 9.13 15.94
CA TYR A 104 -5.15 10.02 14.92
C TYR A 104 -4.30 11.28 14.69
N HIS A 105 -3.84 11.89 15.79
CA HIS A 105 -3.02 13.10 15.76
C HIS A 105 -1.64 12.83 15.17
N ASN A 106 -1.09 11.63 15.37
CA ASN A 106 0.18 11.23 14.78
C ASN A 106 0.03 10.84 13.30
N ALA A 107 -1.11 10.29 12.88
CA ALA A 107 -1.39 10.05 11.45
C ALA A 107 -1.47 11.37 10.66
N ILE A 108 -2.20 12.37 11.19
CA ILE A 108 -2.17 13.73 10.65
C ILE A 108 -0.76 14.32 10.72
N GLY A 109 -0.08 14.15 11.85
CA GLY A 109 1.28 14.64 12.06
C GLY A 109 2.27 14.05 11.06
N ALA A 110 2.20 12.76 10.76
CA ALA A 110 3.07 12.09 9.78
C ALA A 110 2.84 12.64 8.36
N LEU A 111 1.58 12.82 7.96
CA LEU A 111 1.22 13.47 6.68
C LEU A 111 1.68 14.94 6.64
N ALA A 112 1.59 15.66 7.77
CA ALA A 112 1.87 17.09 7.87
C ALA A 112 3.35 17.44 8.10
N ASN A 113 4.17 16.52 8.62
CA ASN A 113 5.57 16.74 8.97
C ASN A 113 6.56 16.40 7.83
N GLU A 114 6.08 16.08 6.62
CA GLU A 114 6.96 15.85 5.47
C GLU A 114 7.67 17.16 5.08
N LYS A 115 9.00 17.21 5.28
CA LYS A 115 9.84 18.40 5.09
C LYS A 115 10.17 18.70 3.61
N SER A 116 9.44 18.19 2.64
CA SER A 116 9.80 18.39 1.24
C SER A 116 9.40 19.80 0.76
N ALA A 117 10.38 20.51 0.21
CA ALA A 117 10.45 21.97 0.03
C ALA A 117 9.35 22.66 -0.82
N ILE A 118 8.33 21.93 -1.29
CA ILE A 118 7.33 22.45 -2.24
C ILE A 118 5.92 22.56 -1.66
N ASN A 119 5.60 21.96 -0.50
CA ASN A 119 4.25 22.14 0.08
C ASN A 119 4.27 22.65 1.52
N ARG A 120 3.74 23.87 1.64
CA ARG A 120 3.49 24.57 2.89
C ARG A 120 2.61 23.69 3.79
N SER A 121 3.01 23.59 5.05
CA SER A 121 2.46 22.70 6.09
C SER A 121 0.97 22.87 6.39
N ASP A 122 0.29 23.89 5.88
CA ASP A 122 -1.07 24.24 6.31
C ASP A 122 -2.17 23.56 5.49
N PHE A 123 -2.03 23.44 4.16
CA PHE A 123 -3.04 22.73 3.35
C PHE A 123 -3.08 21.25 3.71
N THR A 124 -1.90 20.62 3.79
CA THR A 124 -1.80 19.20 4.12
C THR A 124 -2.36 18.92 5.51
N LYS A 125 -2.02 19.75 6.50
CA LYS A 125 -2.46 19.58 7.89
C LYS A 125 -3.95 19.88 8.09
N ASN A 126 -4.45 20.98 7.52
CA ASN A 126 -5.78 21.51 7.84
C ASN A 126 -6.87 21.08 6.86
N VAL A 127 -6.50 20.56 5.68
CA VAL A 127 -7.46 20.16 4.63
C VAL A 127 -7.22 18.73 4.17
N GLN A 128 -6.04 18.41 3.63
CA GLN A 128 -5.79 17.09 3.02
C GLN A 128 -5.87 15.96 4.05
N ALA A 129 -5.20 16.10 5.19
CA ALA A 129 -5.13 15.04 6.20
C ALA A 129 -6.50 14.77 6.87
N PRO A 130 -7.29 15.78 7.29
CA PRO A 130 -8.63 15.52 7.80
C PRO A 130 -9.54 14.84 6.76
N ILE A 131 -9.48 15.24 5.48
CA ILE A 131 -10.23 14.56 4.40
C ILE A 131 -9.78 13.10 4.25
N ALA A 132 -8.47 12.86 4.19
CA ALA A 132 -7.90 11.52 4.05
C ALA A 132 -8.28 10.59 5.21
N LEU A 133 -8.54 11.16 6.39
CA LEU A 133 -8.96 10.45 7.58
C LEU A 133 -10.49 10.43 7.80
N LEU A 134 -11.27 10.83 6.78
CA LEU A 134 -12.74 10.83 6.80
C LEU A 134 -13.38 11.86 7.76
N HIS A 135 -12.69 12.96 8.04
CA HIS A 135 -13.18 14.12 8.84
C HIS A 135 -13.36 15.38 7.98
N GLY A 136 -13.64 15.23 6.69
CA GLY A 136 -13.82 16.36 5.77
C GLY A 136 -14.96 17.31 6.19
N ASP A 137 -16.05 16.75 6.75
CA ASP A 137 -17.21 17.51 7.21
C ASP A 137 -16.92 18.41 8.44
N GLU A 138 -15.84 18.13 9.18
CA GLU A 138 -15.44 18.91 10.36
C GLU A 138 -14.63 20.15 10.00
N ILE A 139 -14.19 20.27 8.74
CA ILE A 139 -13.34 21.38 8.29
C ILE A 139 -14.20 22.66 8.18
N PRO A 140 -13.87 23.72 8.93
CA PRO A 140 -14.65 24.96 8.87
C PRO A 140 -14.43 25.67 7.52
N VAL A 141 -15.44 26.43 7.07
CA VAL A 141 -15.36 27.25 5.85
C VAL A 141 -14.14 28.18 5.87
N SER A 142 -13.75 28.68 7.05
CA SER A 142 -12.57 29.54 7.22
C SER A 142 -11.26 28.88 6.81
N ALA A 143 -11.15 27.55 6.88
CA ALA A 143 -9.96 26.83 6.42
C ALA A 143 -9.74 27.04 4.91
N PHE A 144 -10.81 27.26 4.15
CA PHE A 144 -10.80 27.51 2.70
C PHE A 144 -10.72 28.99 2.31
N ALA A 145 -10.85 29.91 3.28
CA ALA A 145 -10.88 31.35 3.07
C ALA A 145 -9.48 31.98 3.15
N ASN A 146 -8.51 31.46 2.38
CA ASN A 146 -7.16 31.99 2.30
C ASN A 146 -6.66 32.05 0.85
N ASP A 147 -5.66 32.88 0.58
CA ASP A 147 -5.15 33.16 -0.78
C ASP A 147 -4.63 31.91 -1.53
N GLN A 148 -4.27 30.84 -0.81
CA GLN A 148 -3.74 29.62 -1.42
C GLN A 148 -4.83 28.77 -2.08
N ILE A 149 -6.04 28.76 -1.51
CA ILE A 149 -7.12 27.84 -1.94
C ILE A 149 -8.46 28.52 -2.24
N VAL A 150 -8.56 29.84 -2.03
CA VAL A 150 -9.73 30.64 -2.43
C VAL A 150 -10.05 30.43 -3.92
N GLY A 151 -11.33 30.26 -4.22
CA GLY A 151 -11.81 29.95 -5.58
C GLY A 151 -11.60 28.49 -6.00
N GLY A 152 -11.32 27.58 -5.06
CA GLY A 152 -11.17 26.14 -5.34
C GLY A 152 -9.79 25.76 -5.86
N LYS A 153 -8.77 26.60 -5.63
CA LYS A 153 -7.39 26.27 -5.97
C LYS A 153 -6.87 25.17 -5.04
N VAL A 154 -6.04 24.28 -5.57
CA VAL A 154 -5.40 23.21 -4.78
C VAL A 154 -3.89 23.25 -5.07
N PRO A 155 -3.02 23.20 -4.05
CA PRO A 155 -1.58 23.13 -4.27
C PRO A 155 -1.18 21.88 -5.06
N LEU A 156 -0.17 22.02 -5.92
CA LEU A 156 0.40 20.89 -6.65
C LEU A 156 1.27 20.02 -5.75
N GLY A 157 1.51 18.77 -6.15
CA GLY A 157 2.47 17.89 -5.48
C GLY A 157 2.04 17.46 -4.07
N THR A 158 0.76 17.44 -3.76
CA THR A 158 0.21 16.95 -2.48
C THR A 158 0.22 15.43 -2.37
N ALA A 159 0.17 14.71 -3.49
CA ALA A 159 0.15 13.24 -3.51
C ALA A 159 1.40 12.60 -2.86
N LYS A 160 2.56 13.28 -2.87
CA LYS A 160 3.81 12.77 -2.30
C LYS A 160 3.74 12.52 -0.79
N THR A 161 2.84 13.22 -0.10
CA THR A 161 2.66 13.13 1.36
C THR A 161 1.77 11.96 1.76
N GLU A 162 0.98 11.38 0.85
CA GLU A 162 -0.05 10.41 1.20
C GLU A 162 0.50 9.08 1.69
N LYS A 163 1.61 8.61 1.08
CA LYS A 163 2.32 7.38 1.47
C LYS A 163 1.39 6.22 1.86
N ARG A 164 0.41 5.96 1.00
CA ARG A 164 -0.80 5.16 1.31
C ARG A 164 -0.52 3.73 1.75
N GLY A 165 0.59 3.13 1.31
CA GLY A 165 1.01 1.78 1.72
C GLY A 165 0.02 0.67 1.37
N VAL A 166 -0.72 0.81 0.26
CA VAL A 166 -1.85 -0.07 -0.08
C VAL A 166 -1.48 -1.37 -0.78
N ALA A 167 -0.25 -1.50 -1.24
CA ALA A 167 0.20 -2.71 -1.93
C ALA A 167 0.43 -3.86 -0.94
N LEU A 168 -0.07 -5.06 -1.29
CA LEU A 168 0.28 -6.29 -0.58
C LEU A 168 1.76 -6.65 -0.80
N SER A 169 2.21 -6.46 -2.05
CA SER A 169 3.58 -6.74 -2.48
C SER A 169 4.10 -5.62 -3.37
N VAL A 170 5.40 -5.34 -3.27
CA VAL A 170 6.10 -4.32 -4.03
C VAL A 170 7.31 -4.92 -4.75
N PRO A 171 7.72 -4.37 -5.91
CA PRO A 171 8.88 -4.87 -6.62
C PRO A 171 10.17 -4.57 -5.84
N VAL A 172 11.06 -5.54 -5.76
CA VAL A 172 12.43 -5.39 -5.27
C VAL A 172 13.38 -5.67 -6.42
N VAL A 173 14.40 -4.81 -6.57
CA VAL A 173 15.33 -4.87 -7.69
C VAL A 173 16.57 -5.66 -7.29
N ASP A 174 16.94 -6.63 -8.13
CA ASP A 174 18.26 -7.24 -8.16
C ASP A 174 19.21 -6.38 -9.02
N MET A 175 20.12 -5.66 -8.37
CA MET A 175 21.05 -4.76 -9.05
C MET A 175 22.12 -5.50 -9.86
N ASP A 176 22.37 -6.79 -9.62
CA ASP A 176 23.32 -7.59 -10.42
C ASP A 176 22.72 -8.00 -11.77
N LYS A 177 21.41 -8.24 -11.82
CA LYS A 177 20.70 -8.50 -13.08
C LYS A 177 20.35 -7.22 -13.85
N CYS A 178 20.26 -6.08 -13.17
CA CYS A 178 19.81 -4.83 -13.78
C CYS A 178 20.75 -4.32 -14.90
N THR A 179 20.20 -4.12 -16.10
CA THR A 179 20.93 -3.58 -17.25
C THR A 179 20.91 -2.05 -17.36
N GLN A 180 20.19 -1.36 -16.47
CA GLN A 180 20.04 0.11 -16.42
C GLN A 180 19.26 0.70 -17.60
N CYS A 181 18.33 -0.07 -18.18
CA CYS A 181 17.53 0.32 -19.34
C CYS A 181 16.37 1.30 -19.05
N ASN A 182 16.05 1.55 -17.77
CA ASN A 182 14.95 2.41 -17.30
C ASN A 182 13.53 2.02 -17.76
N THR A 183 13.34 0.87 -18.41
CA THR A 183 12.01 0.40 -18.87
C THR A 183 11.01 0.31 -17.72
N CYS A 184 11.43 -0.21 -16.57
CA CYS A 184 10.57 -0.34 -15.39
C CYS A 184 10.06 1.02 -14.86
N ALA A 185 10.87 2.08 -14.95
CA ALA A 185 10.48 3.43 -14.58
C ALA A 185 9.51 4.02 -15.60
N MET A 186 9.80 3.88 -16.90
CA MET A 186 8.95 4.35 -17.98
C MET A 186 7.56 3.69 -17.96
N SER A 187 7.49 2.39 -17.68
CA SER A 187 6.23 1.64 -17.65
C SER A 187 5.41 1.85 -16.38
N CYS A 188 5.97 2.48 -15.35
CA CYS A 188 5.28 2.64 -14.08
C CYS A 188 4.14 3.66 -14.17
N PRO A 189 2.86 3.26 -13.94
CA PRO A 189 1.74 4.19 -14.05
C PRO A 189 1.60 5.17 -12.88
N HIS A 190 2.46 5.06 -11.85
CA HIS A 190 2.41 5.89 -10.63
C HIS A 190 3.75 6.59 -10.33
N ALA A 191 4.74 6.47 -11.22
CA ALA A 191 6.10 6.99 -11.00
C ALA A 191 6.72 6.55 -9.66
N VAL A 192 6.51 5.29 -9.24
CA VAL A 192 6.99 4.78 -7.94
C VAL A 192 8.31 4.03 -8.05
N ILE A 193 8.80 3.75 -9.25
CA ILE A 193 10.11 3.15 -9.48
C ILE A 193 10.87 4.11 -10.40
N ARG A 194 12.02 4.60 -9.93
CA ARG A 194 12.76 5.68 -10.60
C ARG A 194 14.26 5.39 -10.65
N PRO A 195 14.97 5.83 -11.69
CA PRO A 195 16.40 5.76 -11.75
C PRO A 195 17.05 6.94 -11.02
N PHE A 196 18.19 6.67 -10.39
CA PHE A 196 18.99 7.64 -9.65
C PHE A 196 20.46 7.47 -10.04
N LEU A 197 21.14 8.60 -10.25
CA LEU A 197 22.58 8.67 -10.45
C LEU A 197 23.24 9.25 -9.21
N LEU A 198 24.38 8.68 -8.82
CA LEU A 198 25.12 9.01 -7.62
C LEU A 198 26.59 9.27 -7.94
N SER A 199 27.15 10.30 -7.33
CA SER A 199 28.59 10.50 -7.21
C SER A 199 29.20 9.52 -6.22
N GLN A 200 30.53 9.41 -6.19
CA GLN A 200 31.21 8.56 -5.23
C GLN A 200 30.92 8.98 -3.77
N ALA A 201 30.92 10.28 -3.47
CA ALA A 201 30.64 10.78 -2.11
C ALA A 201 29.24 10.40 -1.61
N GLU A 202 28.25 10.37 -2.50
CA GLU A 202 26.90 9.92 -2.16
C GLU A 202 26.90 8.40 -1.95
N VAL A 203 27.59 7.63 -2.80
CA VAL A 203 27.74 6.18 -2.58
C VAL A 203 28.39 5.87 -1.23
N ASP A 204 29.34 6.68 -0.79
CA ASP A 204 30.01 6.50 0.51
C ASP A 204 29.09 6.85 1.70
N SER A 205 28.03 7.63 1.47
CA SER A 205 27.08 8.11 2.48
C SER A 205 25.74 7.38 2.48
N LYS A 206 25.56 6.40 1.60
CA LYS A 206 24.27 5.70 1.39
C LYS A 206 23.94 4.73 2.54
N PRO A 207 22.64 4.41 2.77
CA PRO A 207 22.26 3.31 3.65
C PRO A 207 22.90 1.98 3.23
N ALA A 208 23.21 1.10 4.18
CA ALA A 208 23.83 -0.19 3.88
C ALA A 208 23.02 -1.06 2.89
N THR A 209 21.70 -0.92 2.91
CA THR A 209 20.74 -1.60 2.03
C THR A 209 20.56 -0.93 0.66
N PHE A 210 21.21 0.21 0.41
CA PHE A 210 21.07 0.97 -0.82
C PHE A 210 22.06 0.49 -1.87
N GLU A 211 21.86 -0.71 -2.42
CA GLU A 211 22.77 -1.26 -3.42
C GLU A 211 22.85 -0.41 -4.69
N THR A 212 24.08 -0.15 -5.14
CA THR A 212 24.39 0.65 -6.34
C THR A 212 25.31 -0.16 -7.25
N ARG A 213 25.34 0.18 -8.54
CA ARG A 213 26.34 -0.33 -9.50
C ARG A 213 26.92 0.84 -10.28
N LYS A 214 28.09 0.69 -10.90
CA LYS A 214 28.63 1.73 -11.79
C LYS A 214 27.64 2.03 -12.90
N ALA A 215 27.44 3.31 -13.20
CA ALA A 215 26.56 3.72 -14.29
C ALA A 215 27.12 3.24 -15.63
N LYS A 216 26.26 2.68 -16.46
CA LYS A 216 26.56 2.27 -17.84
C LYS A 216 26.07 3.38 -18.76
N GLY A 217 26.93 3.86 -19.66
CA GLY A 217 26.60 4.93 -20.60
C GLY A 217 27.85 5.61 -21.16
N GLY A 218 27.67 6.75 -21.82
CA GLY A 218 28.75 7.54 -22.38
C GLY A 218 29.46 8.42 -21.36
N ALA A 219 30.15 9.45 -21.86
CA ALA A 219 30.91 10.39 -21.03
C ALA A 219 30.03 11.14 -20.01
N GLU A 220 28.75 11.32 -20.31
CA GLU A 220 27.75 12.00 -19.49
C GLU A 220 27.48 11.33 -18.13
N VAL A 221 27.72 10.03 -17.99
CA VAL A 221 27.56 9.29 -16.72
C VAL A 221 28.87 8.68 -16.22
N ALA A 222 30.00 9.00 -16.86
CA ALA A 222 31.30 8.46 -16.51
C ALA A 222 31.68 8.80 -15.06
N GLY A 223 32.05 7.79 -14.28
CA GLY A 223 32.40 7.95 -12.86
C GLY A 223 31.21 8.02 -11.90
N LEU A 224 29.97 8.00 -12.41
CA LEU A 224 28.77 7.91 -11.58
C LEU A 224 28.40 6.46 -11.29
N HIS A 225 27.54 6.31 -10.29
CA HIS A 225 26.83 5.07 -9.95
C HIS A 225 25.36 5.22 -10.25
N TYR A 226 24.69 4.10 -10.47
CA TYR A 226 23.29 3.98 -10.80
C TYR A 226 22.58 3.11 -9.76
N ARG A 227 21.36 3.50 -9.42
CA ARG A 227 20.38 2.65 -8.76
C ARG A 227 18.99 2.92 -9.31
N ILE A 228 18.21 1.87 -9.48
CA ILE A 228 16.77 1.99 -9.64
C ILE A 228 16.12 1.76 -8.27
N GLN A 229 15.32 2.70 -7.78
CA GLN A 229 14.74 2.67 -6.44
C GLN A 229 13.22 2.75 -6.51
N VAL A 230 12.57 1.98 -5.64
CA VAL A 230 11.11 1.90 -5.51
C VAL A 230 10.65 2.70 -4.29
N SER A 231 9.55 3.44 -4.42
CA SER A 231 8.80 4.00 -3.29
C SER A 231 7.81 2.93 -2.82
N PRO A 232 8.09 2.22 -1.70
CA PRO A 232 7.24 1.12 -1.28
C PRO A 232 5.85 1.58 -0.86
N LEU A 233 5.73 2.78 -0.29
CA LEU A 233 4.47 3.31 0.24
C LEU A 233 3.58 3.99 -0.82
N ASP A 234 4.13 4.34 -1.98
CA ASP A 234 3.35 4.86 -3.11
C ASP A 234 2.99 3.76 -4.11
N CYS A 235 3.68 2.62 -4.05
CA CYS A 235 3.43 1.50 -4.95
C CYS A 235 2.03 0.91 -4.75
N THR A 236 1.41 0.49 -5.86
CA THR A 236 0.09 -0.15 -5.89
C THR A 236 0.15 -1.65 -6.16
N GLY A 237 1.36 -2.22 -6.33
CA GLY A 237 1.55 -3.65 -6.57
C GLY A 237 0.98 -4.13 -7.90
N CYS A 238 0.98 -3.30 -8.95
CA CYS A 238 0.38 -3.64 -10.25
C CYS A 238 1.25 -4.53 -11.16
N GLU A 239 2.48 -4.84 -10.75
CA GLU A 239 3.42 -5.75 -11.45
C GLU A 239 3.86 -5.33 -12.86
N VAL A 240 3.40 -4.18 -13.37
CA VAL A 240 3.74 -3.70 -14.73
C VAL A 240 5.26 -3.58 -14.93
N CYS A 241 5.97 -3.05 -13.94
CA CYS A 241 7.43 -2.91 -14.01
C CYS A 241 8.17 -4.25 -14.01
N VAL A 242 7.67 -5.24 -13.28
CA VAL A 242 8.22 -6.61 -13.24
C VAL A 242 8.05 -7.26 -14.62
N ASN A 243 6.84 -7.21 -15.16
CA ASN A 243 6.51 -7.79 -16.46
C ASN A 243 7.20 -7.07 -17.63
N ALA A 244 7.51 -5.79 -17.49
CA ALA A 244 8.22 -5.01 -18.50
C ALA A 244 9.75 -5.17 -18.44
N CYS A 245 10.30 -5.81 -17.40
CA CYS A 245 11.74 -5.96 -17.25
C CYS A 245 12.29 -6.98 -18.24
N PRO A 246 13.20 -6.61 -19.16
CA PRO A 246 13.73 -7.55 -20.14
C PRO A 246 14.70 -8.58 -19.54
N ASP A 247 15.23 -8.33 -18.33
CA ASP A 247 16.31 -9.11 -17.72
C ASP A 247 15.90 -9.83 -16.43
N ASP A 248 14.60 -9.87 -16.10
CA ASP A 248 14.08 -10.50 -14.88
C ASP A 248 14.79 -10.02 -13.59
N ALA A 249 15.07 -8.71 -13.54
CA ALA A 249 15.79 -8.05 -12.45
C ALA A 249 14.86 -7.55 -11.33
N LEU A 250 13.55 -7.80 -11.42
CA LEU A 250 12.54 -7.32 -10.47
C LEU A 250 11.72 -8.51 -9.97
N THR A 251 11.52 -8.62 -8.66
CA THR A 251 10.67 -9.65 -8.07
C THR A 251 9.72 -9.03 -7.05
N MET A 252 8.47 -9.46 -7.05
CA MET A 252 7.48 -9.00 -6.07
C MET A 252 7.78 -9.62 -4.70
N LYS A 253 7.85 -8.79 -3.67
CA LYS A 253 7.99 -9.22 -2.26
C LYS A 253 6.93 -8.53 -1.41
N HIS A 254 6.50 -9.17 -0.31
CA HIS A 254 5.52 -8.56 0.58
C HIS A 254 6.03 -7.23 1.13
N LEU A 255 5.16 -6.22 1.12
CA LEU A 255 5.50 -4.88 1.60
C LEU A 255 6.02 -4.91 3.04
N ALA A 256 5.42 -5.73 3.90
CA ALA A 256 5.79 -5.88 5.31
C ALA A 256 7.24 -6.35 5.51
N ASP A 257 7.77 -7.15 4.59
CA ASP A 257 9.10 -7.73 4.70
C ASP A 257 10.19 -6.73 4.28
N VAL A 258 9.86 -5.77 3.42
CA VAL A 258 10.84 -4.92 2.73
C VAL A 258 10.73 -3.44 3.08
N SER A 259 9.58 -2.98 3.57
CA SER A 259 9.32 -1.54 3.84
C SER A 259 10.34 -0.92 4.79
N LYS A 260 10.81 -1.67 5.80
CA LYS A 260 11.81 -1.19 6.76
C LYS A 260 13.15 -0.81 6.11
N ALA A 261 13.53 -1.50 5.02
CA ALA A 261 14.74 -1.20 4.27
C ALA A 261 14.47 -0.23 3.11
N GLU A 262 13.38 -0.45 2.37
CA GLU A 262 13.10 0.29 1.15
C GLU A 262 12.53 1.69 1.38
N SER A 263 11.86 1.95 2.50
CA SER A 263 11.38 3.31 2.81
C SER A 263 12.55 4.26 3.09
N PRO A 264 13.53 3.97 3.97
CA PRO A 264 14.72 4.81 4.12
C PRO A 264 15.55 4.92 2.85
N ASN A 265 15.64 3.85 2.06
CA ASN A 265 16.30 3.88 0.77
C ASN A 265 15.62 4.89 -0.19
N TRP A 266 14.29 4.88 -0.27
CA TRP A 266 13.53 5.84 -1.07
C TRP A 266 13.77 7.29 -0.62
N GLU A 267 13.72 7.54 0.69
CA GLU A 267 13.97 8.88 1.24
C GLU A 267 15.39 9.37 0.95
N TYR A 268 16.38 8.49 1.07
CA TYR A 268 17.76 8.79 0.68
C TYR A 268 17.86 9.14 -0.81
N ALA A 269 17.23 8.34 -1.69
CA ALA A 269 17.24 8.58 -3.13
C ALA A 269 16.59 9.93 -3.50
N MET A 270 15.48 10.28 -2.86
CA MET A 270 14.78 11.55 -3.08
C MET A 270 15.56 12.76 -2.56
N GLY A 271 16.52 12.56 -1.65
CA GLY A 271 17.43 13.59 -1.17
C GLY A 271 18.64 13.84 -2.08
N LEU A 272 18.84 13.03 -3.13
CA LEU A 272 19.94 13.22 -4.07
C LEU A 272 19.73 14.50 -4.91
N PRO A 273 20.80 15.20 -5.29
CA PRO A 273 20.68 16.39 -6.12
C PRO A 273 20.23 16.02 -7.54
N ASP A 274 19.47 16.92 -8.17
CA ASP A 274 19.07 16.76 -9.56
C ASP A 274 20.30 16.69 -10.48
N ARG A 275 20.28 15.74 -11.42
CA ARG A 275 21.31 15.52 -12.44
C ARG A 275 20.71 15.47 -13.85
N SER A 276 19.45 15.88 -13.99
CA SER A 276 18.89 16.18 -15.30
C SER A 276 19.60 17.42 -15.87
N SER A 277 20.23 17.22 -17.02
CA SER A 277 20.82 18.28 -17.85
C SER A 277 19.73 19.02 -18.62
#